data_AF-A0AAW1GDX9-F1
#
_entry.id   AF-A0AAW1GDX9-F1
#
_cell.length_a   1.000
_cell.length_b   1.000
_cell.length_c   1.000
_cell.angle_alpha   90.00
_cell.angle_beta   90.00
_cell.angle_gamma   90.00
#
_symmetry.space_group_name_H-M   'P 1'
#
loop_
_entity.id
_entity.type
_entity.pdbx_description
1 polymer ?
#
loop_
_entity_poly.entity_id
_entity_poly.type
_entity_poly.pdbx_seq_one_letter_code
_entity_poly.pdbx_strand_id
1 'polypeptide(L)'
;MNLLTMNLLNMNLLNMNLLTMNLLNMNLLTMNLLNMNLLNMNLINMNLLNMNLLTMNLLNMNLLNMNLLNMNLLNMNLLTMNLLNMNLLNMNLLNMNLLTMNLLNMKASHHEPPRHEPPHHEPPHHEPPQHEPPQHEPSHHEPPQHEGFSP
;
A
#
# COMPACT_ATOMS: atom_id res chain seq x y z
N MET A 1 16.50 -16.09 25.98
CA MET A 1 15.44 -16.99 25.48
C MET A 1 15.87 -17.53 24.14
N ASN A 2 15.89 -18.85 23.96
CA ASN A 2 16.31 -19.49 22.72
C ASN A 2 15.21 -20.43 22.22
N LEU A 3 14.70 -20.20 21.01
CA LEU A 3 13.70 -21.04 20.36
C LEU A 3 14.21 -21.42 18.97
N LEU A 4 14.19 -22.72 18.63
CA LEU A 4 14.99 -23.26 17.53
C LEU A 4 14.22 -23.66 16.28
N THR A 5 13.01 -24.19 16.42
CA THR A 5 12.16 -24.58 15.30
C THR A 5 10.74 -24.68 15.80
N MET A 6 9.85 -23.83 15.30
CA MET A 6 8.42 -23.95 15.56
C MET A 6 7.63 -23.48 14.33
N ASN A 7 6.49 -24.13 14.14
CA ASN A 7 5.45 -23.66 13.24
C ASN A 7 4.26 -23.25 14.10
N LEU A 8 4.01 -21.95 14.17
CA LEU A 8 2.95 -21.38 15.00
C LEU A 8 2.17 -20.39 14.15
N LEU A 9 0.89 -20.19 14.46
CA LEU A 9 0.16 -19.10 13.83
C LEU A 9 0.66 -17.75 14.37
N ASN A 10 0.72 -17.60 15.69
CA ASN A 10 1.01 -16.32 16.33
C ASN A 10 2.05 -16.47 17.44
N MET A 11 2.91 -15.47 17.58
CA MET A 11 3.81 -15.31 18.72
C MET A 11 3.68 -13.90 19.28
N ASN A 12 3.33 -13.79 20.56
CA ASN A 12 3.18 -12.52 21.26
C ASN A 12 4.06 -12.53 22.51
N LEU A 13 5.00 -11.57 22.61
CA LEU A 13 5.81 -11.37 23.80
C LEU A 13 5.68 -9.92 24.25
N LEU A 14 5.46 -9.72 25.54
CA LEU A 14 5.11 -8.43 26.12
C LEU A 14 5.98 -8.18 27.37
N ASN A 15 6.49 -6.96 27.51
CA ASN A 15 7.11 -6.45 28.74
C ASN A 15 8.28 -7.32 29.26
N MET A 16 9.18 -7.74 28.38
CA MET A 16 10.31 -8.59 28.78
C MET A 16 11.61 -7.77 28.91
N ASN A 17 12.42 -8.13 29.91
CA ASN A 17 13.81 -7.69 30.03
C ASN A 17 14.73 -8.91 29.94
N LEU A 18 15.48 -9.02 28.85
CA LEU A 18 16.29 -10.19 28.54
C LEU A 18 17.70 -9.78 28.10
N LEU A 19 18.73 -10.49 28.56
CA LEU A 19 20.06 -10.28 27.99
C LEU A 19 20.10 -10.66 26.51
N THR A 20 19.46 -11.77 26.12
CA THR A 20 19.49 -12.24 24.74
C THR A 20 18.20 -12.96 24.34
N MET A 21 17.76 -12.74 23.10
CA MET A 21 16.71 -13.49 22.44
C MET A 21 17.21 -14.05 21.10
N ASN A 22 17.12 -15.36 20.93
CA ASN A 22 17.44 -16.05 19.67
C ASN A 22 16.23 -16.83 19.18
N LEU A 23 15.72 -16.48 18.00
CA LEU A 23 14.66 -17.22 17.31
C LEU A 23 15.22 -17.73 15.98
N LEU A 24 15.21 -19.06 15.81
CA LEU A 24 15.71 -19.72 14.61
C LEU A 24 14.60 -20.52 13.94
N ASN A 25 14.62 -20.56 12.60
CA ASN A 25 13.80 -21.45 11.77
C ASN A 25 12.31 -21.43 12.12
N MET A 26 11.70 -20.25 12.12
CA MET A 26 10.28 -20.10 12.47
C MET A 26 9.44 -19.81 11.23
N ASN A 27 8.27 -20.42 11.16
CA ASN A 27 7.20 -20.04 10.24
C ASN A 27 6.01 -19.52 11.06
N LEU A 28 5.67 -18.25 10.86
CA LEU A 28 4.67 -17.53 11.65
C LEU A 28 3.73 -16.74 10.75
N LEU A 29 2.44 -16.73 11.04
CA LEU A 29 1.55 -15.75 10.44
C LEU A 29 1.83 -14.37 11.04
N THR A 30 1.90 -14.29 12.37
CA THR A 30 2.15 -13.04 13.07
C THR A 30 3.17 -13.17 14.20
N MET A 31 4.01 -12.15 14.34
CA MET A 31 4.87 -11.94 15.50
C MET A 31 4.69 -10.52 16.03
N ASN A 32 4.35 -10.40 17.31
CA ASN A 32 4.28 -9.11 18.00
C ASN A 32 5.20 -9.12 19.22
N LEU A 33 6.18 -8.22 19.23
CA LEU A 33 7.03 -7.96 20.41
C LEU A 33 6.77 -6.53 20.88
N LEU A 34 6.35 -6.39 22.14
CA LEU A 34 5.99 -5.10 22.73
C LEU A 34 6.80 -4.82 23.99
N ASN A 35 7.28 -3.58 24.14
CA ASN A 35 7.95 -3.10 25.35
C ASN A 35 9.10 -4.01 25.78
N MET A 36 10.06 -4.22 24.89
CA MET A 36 11.17 -5.14 25.18
C MET A 36 12.46 -4.37 25.43
N ASN A 37 13.19 -4.77 26.47
CA ASN A 37 14.55 -4.33 26.72
C ASN A 37 15.50 -5.52 26.52
N LEU A 38 16.36 -5.45 25.50
CA LEU A 38 17.31 -6.52 25.20
C LEU A 38 18.72 -6.01 24.95
N LEU A 39 19.74 -6.74 25.38
CA LEU A 39 21.09 -6.47 24.86
C LEU A 39 21.20 -6.94 23.41
N ASN A 40 20.80 -8.18 23.13
CA ASN A 40 20.92 -8.78 21.80
C ASN A 40 19.64 -9.48 21.36
N MET A 41 19.22 -9.23 20.11
CA MET A 41 18.17 -9.98 19.43
C MET A 41 18.69 -10.57 18.12
N ASN A 42 18.55 -11.87 17.94
CA ASN A 42 18.88 -12.56 16.70
C ASN A 42 17.65 -13.31 16.18
N LEU A 43 17.19 -12.93 14.99
CA LEU A 43 16.15 -13.65 14.25
C LEU A 43 16.76 -14.22 12.97
N ILE A 44 16.72 -15.54 12.81
CA ILE A 44 17.41 -16.24 11.73
C ILE A 44 16.46 -17.20 11.03
N ASN A 45 16.44 -17.17 9.69
CA ASN A 45 15.65 -18.04 8.84
C ASN A 45 14.15 -17.98 9.20
N MET A 46 13.56 -16.81 9.09
CA MET A 46 12.17 -16.60 9.48
C MET A 46 11.30 -16.34 8.25
N ASN A 47 10.14 -16.98 8.21
CA ASN A 47 9.09 -16.67 7.24
C ASN A 47 7.89 -16.10 8.00
N LEU A 48 7.59 -14.81 7.80
CA LEU A 48 6.46 -14.17 8.45
C LEU A 48 5.59 -13.36 7.49
N LEU A 49 4.28 -13.44 7.69
CA LEU A 49 3.36 -12.53 7.03
C LEU A 49 3.43 -11.14 7.69
N ASN A 50 3.35 -11.08 9.02
CA ASN A 50 3.36 -9.82 9.76
C ASN A 50 4.34 -9.87 10.94
N MET A 51 5.22 -8.88 11.01
CA MET A 51 6.08 -8.64 12.17
C MET A 51 5.87 -7.23 12.70
N ASN A 52 5.50 -7.11 13.97
CA ASN A 52 5.38 -5.84 14.66
C ASN A 52 6.33 -5.81 15.86
N LEU A 53 7.31 -4.92 15.82
CA LEU A 53 8.17 -4.61 16.96
C LEU A 53 7.83 -3.19 17.43
N LEU A 54 7.29 -3.08 18.63
CA LEU A 54 6.86 -1.82 19.22
C LEU A 54 7.63 -1.57 20.50
N THR A 55 8.12 -0.34 20.66
CA THR A 55 8.75 0.17 21.89
C THR A 55 9.89 -0.71 22.37
N MET A 56 10.93 -0.81 21.55
CA MET A 56 12.06 -1.67 21.82
C MET A 56 13.31 -0.86 22.16
N ASN A 57 14.01 -1.26 23.21
CA ASN A 57 15.34 -0.78 23.52
C ASN A 57 16.32 -1.94 23.33
N LEU A 58 17.16 -1.88 22.29
CA LEU A 58 18.22 -2.86 22.11
C LEU A 58 19.60 -2.27 21.87
N LEU A 59 20.64 -2.98 22.29
CA LEU A 59 21.99 -2.67 21.84
C LEU A 59 22.19 -3.18 20.41
N ASN A 60 21.93 -4.47 20.17
CA ASN A 60 22.14 -5.09 18.86
C ASN A 60 20.91 -5.87 18.38
N MET A 61 20.54 -5.66 17.12
CA MET A 61 19.53 -6.45 16.41
C MET A 61 20.15 -7.06 15.14
N ASN A 62 20.03 -8.37 14.99
CA ASN A 62 20.47 -9.10 13.80
C ASN A 62 19.28 -9.85 13.20
N LEU A 63 18.93 -9.51 11.95
CA LEU A 63 17.93 -10.20 11.15
C LEU A 63 18.63 -10.84 9.94
N LEU A 64 18.55 -12.17 9.86
CA LEU A 64 19.23 -12.96 8.83
C LEU A 64 18.25 -13.88 8.11
N ASN A 65 18.28 -13.85 6.77
CA ASN A 65 17.50 -14.72 5.91
C ASN A 65 16.00 -14.63 6.23
N MET A 66 15.44 -13.42 6.11
CA MET A 66 14.05 -13.17 6.45
C MET A 66 13.20 -13.04 5.20
N ASN A 67 12.02 -13.66 5.20
CA ASN A 67 10.96 -13.42 4.24
C ASN A 67 9.76 -12.80 4.95
N LEU A 68 9.44 -11.56 4.62
CA LEU A 68 8.52 -10.70 5.37
C LEU A 68 7.59 -9.95 4.43
N LEU A 69 6.28 -10.15 4.59
CA LEU A 69 5.29 -9.42 3.78
C LEU A 69 4.95 -8.05 4.37
N ASN A 70 4.91 -7.92 5.69
CA ASN A 70 4.68 -6.65 6.37
C ASN A 70 5.56 -6.60 7.61
N MET A 71 6.39 -5.56 7.71
CA MET A 71 7.24 -5.32 8.88
C MET A 71 7.02 -3.91 9.40
N ASN A 72 6.62 -3.79 10.66
CA ASN A 72 6.46 -2.52 11.35
C ASN A 72 7.44 -2.45 12.52
N LEU A 73 8.37 -1.50 12.47
CA LEU A 73 9.28 -1.18 13.57
C LEU A 73 8.94 0.23 14.07
N LEU A 74 8.35 0.32 15.27
CA LEU A 74 7.88 1.58 15.84
C LEU A 74 8.53 1.85 17.20
N ASN A 75 9.03 3.07 17.39
CA ASN A 75 9.65 3.53 18.64
C ASN A 75 10.83 2.62 19.04
N MET A 76 11.85 2.57 18.18
CA MET A 76 13.02 1.72 18.36
C MET A 76 14.20 2.56 18.84
N ASN A 77 14.89 2.11 19.89
CA ASN A 77 16.19 2.64 20.29
C ASN A 77 17.24 1.54 20.12
N LEU A 78 18.19 1.76 19.22
CA LEU A 78 19.14 0.76 18.74
C LEU A 78 20.54 1.36 18.62
N LEU A 79 21.57 0.63 19.07
CA LEU A 79 22.96 0.99 18.70
C LEU A 79 23.31 0.42 17.32
N THR A 80 23.01 -0.85 17.11
CA THR A 80 23.39 -1.58 15.89
C THR A 80 22.22 -2.37 15.34
N MET A 81 21.98 -2.25 14.04
CA MET A 81 21.06 -3.12 13.30
C MET A 81 21.78 -3.74 12.09
N ASN A 82 21.75 -5.07 11.99
CA ASN A 82 22.25 -5.80 10.85
C ASN A 82 21.10 -6.53 10.15
N LEU A 83 20.94 -6.24 8.86
CA LEU A 83 19.93 -6.84 7.99
C LEU A 83 20.63 -7.55 6.83
N LEU A 84 20.57 -8.89 6.81
CA LEU A 84 21.23 -9.71 5.80
C LEU A 84 20.24 -10.65 5.11
N ASN A 85 20.24 -10.65 3.78
CA ASN A 85 19.40 -11.51 2.94
C ASN A 85 17.90 -11.36 3.30
N MET A 86 17.40 -10.14 3.18
CA MET A 86 16.02 -9.79 3.51
C MET A 86 15.16 -9.74 2.25
N ASN A 87 14.00 -10.38 2.25
CA ASN A 87 12.94 -10.16 1.28
C ASN A 87 11.76 -9.49 2.00
N LEU A 88 11.53 -8.22 1.68
CA LEU A 88 10.58 -7.36 2.36
C LEU A 88 9.59 -6.81 1.34
N LEU A 89 8.31 -7.12 1.54
CA LEU A 89 7.25 -6.27 1.06
C LEU A 89 6.82 -5.37 2.23
N ASN A 90 6.41 -4.13 1.94
CA ASN A 90 5.79 -3.21 2.91
C ASN A 90 6.51 -3.12 4.28
N MET A 91 7.65 -2.43 4.30
CA MET A 91 8.35 -2.09 5.54
C MET A 91 7.96 -0.69 6.00
N ASN A 92 7.63 -0.55 7.27
CA ASN A 92 7.41 0.73 7.94
C ASN A 92 8.37 0.88 9.13
N LEU A 93 9.14 1.96 9.12
CA LEU A 93 10.07 2.35 10.17
C LEU A 93 9.66 3.73 10.67
N LEU A 94 9.23 3.83 11.93
CA LEU A 94 8.82 5.10 12.53
C LEU A 94 9.45 5.29 13.91
N ASN A 95 9.94 6.51 14.17
CA ASN A 95 10.61 6.88 15.42
C ASN A 95 11.75 5.92 15.80
N MET A 96 12.66 5.70 14.86
CA MET A 96 13.85 4.88 15.09
C MET A 96 15.05 5.78 15.43
N ASN A 97 15.61 5.59 16.62
CA ASN A 97 16.94 6.05 16.98
C ASN A 97 17.93 4.92 16.71
N LEU A 98 18.84 5.12 15.76
CA LEU A 98 19.81 4.12 15.33
C LEU A 98 21.17 4.78 15.09
N LEU A 99 22.23 4.24 15.71
CA LEU A 99 23.58 4.73 15.48
C LEU A 99 24.21 4.09 14.23
N THR A 100 24.09 2.77 14.07
CA THR A 100 24.73 2.04 12.97
C THR A 100 23.76 1.05 12.32
N MET A 101 23.71 1.06 10.98
CA MET A 101 22.92 0.11 10.19
C MET A 101 23.79 -0.53 9.12
N ASN A 102 23.76 -1.86 9.04
CA ASN A 102 24.34 -2.62 7.93
C ASN A 102 23.23 -3.33 7.18
N LEU A 103 23.18 -3.12 5.86
CA LEU A 103 22.25 -3.79 4.97
C LEU A 103 23.02 -4.49 3.87
N LEU A 104 22.76 -5.79 3.69
CA LEU A 104 23.33 -6.56 2.60
C LEU A 104 22.29 -7.51 2.02
N ASN A 105 22.20 -7.57 0.69
CA ASN A 105 21.24 -8.40 -0.05
C ASN A 105 19.78 -8.18 0.40
N MET A 106 19.39 -6.93 0.65
CA MET A 106 18.01 -6.59 0.94
C MET A 106 17.25 -6.31 -0.36
N LYS A 107 16.13 -7.02 -0.53
CA LYS A 107 15.10 -6.73 -1.53
C LYS A 107 13.91 -6.13 -0.78
N ALA A 108 13.61 -4.88 -1.07
CA ALA A 108 12.45 -4.19 -0.51
C ALA A 108 11.59 -3.64 -1.66
N SER A 109 10.29 -3.92 -1.62
CA SER A 109 9.31 -3.30 -2.50
C SER A 109 8.15 -2.72 -1.70
N HIS A 110 7.59 -1.63 -2.22
CA HIS A 110 6.40 -1.01 -1.67
C HIS A 110 5.24 -1.27 -2.64
N HIS A 111 4.08 -1.65 -2.13
CA HIS A 111 2.87 -1.69 -2.94
C HIS A 111 2.34 -0.25 -3.10
N GLU A 112 2.69 0.41 -4.21
CA GLU A 112 2.05 1.68 -4.58
C GLU A 112 0.61 1.36 -5.01
N PRO A 113 -0.43 1.92 -4.36
CA PRO A 113 -1.80 1.71 -4.79
C PRO A 113 -1.96 2.21 -6.24
N PRO A 114 -2.86 1.60 -7.04
CA PRO A 114 -3.09 2.04 -8.41
C PRO A 114 -3.37 3.54 -8.44
N ARG A 115 -2.63 4.29 -9.26
CA ARG A 115 -2.92 5.71 -9.47
C ARG A 115 -4.25 5.81 -10.20
N HIS A 116 -5.28 6.31 -9.53
CA HIS A 116 -6.52 6.70 -10.19
C HIS A 116 -6.27 8.04 -10.90
N GLU A 117 -6.03 7.99 -12.21
CA GLU A 117 -6.14 9.19 -13.03
C GLU A 117 -7.60 9.63 -13.07
N PRO A 118 -7.93 10.87 -12.67
CA PRO A 118 -9.30 11.36 -12.76
C PRO A 118 -9.74 11.35 -14.23
N PRO A 119 -11.01 11.00 -14.52
CA PRO A 119 -11.49 10.93 -15.90
C PRO A 119 -11.29 12.28 -16.60
N HIS A 120 -10.67 12.24 -17.77
CA HIS A 120 -10.59 13.39 -18.66
C HIS A 120 -12.00 13.70 -19.17
N HIS A 121 -12.64 14.71 -18.58
CA HIS A 121 -13.86 15.29 -19.14
C HIS A 121 -13.45 16.27 -20.25
N GLU A 122 -13.55 15.83 -21.50
CA GLU A 122 -13.64 16.77 -22.62
C GLU A 122 -14.94 17.58 -22.46
N PRO A 123 -14.87 18.92 -22.41
CA PRO A 123 -16.06 19.75 -22.34
C PRO A 123 -16.93 19.51 -23.59
N PRO A 124 -18.27 19.49 -23.46
CA PRO A 124 -19.15 19.20 -24.58
C PRO A 124 -18.96 20.25 -25.69
N HIS A 125 -18.79 19.75 -26.91
CA HIS A 125 -18.84 20.57 -28.11
C HIS A 125 -20.28 21.04 -28.32
N HIS A 126 -20.56 22.30 -27.98
CA HIS A 126 -21.82 22.94 -28.35
C HIS A 126 -21.74 23.37 -29.81
N GLU A 127 -22.40 22.63 -30.70
CA GLU A 127 -22.71 23.16 -32.03
C GLU A 127 -23.77 24.27 -31.89
N PRO A 128 -23.54 25.47 -32.45
CA PRO A 128 -24.53 26.54 -32.40
C PRO A 128 -25.78 26.14 -33.19
N PRO A 129 -26.98 26.53 -32.73
CA PRO A 129 -28.24 26.14 -33.38
C PRO A 129 -28.32 26.69 -34.81
N GLN A 130 -28.64 25.81 -35.74
CA GLN A 130 -28.93 26.20 -37.12
C GLN A 130 -30.32 26.84 -37.18
N HIS A 131 -30.38 28.14 -37.42
CA HIS A 131 -31.64 28.83 -37.68
C HIS A 131 -32.02 28.64 -39.15
N GLU A 132 -33.06 27.86 -39.42
CA GLU A 132 -33.71 27.86 -40.73
C GLU A 132 -34.53 29.15 -40.89
N PRO A 133 -34.39 29.90 -42.02
CA PRO A 133 -35.18 31.09 -42.25
C PRO A 133 -36.66 30.73 -42.51
N PRO A 134 -37.61 31.57 -42.06
CA PRO A 134 -39.04 31.29 -42.19
C PRO A 134 -39.48 31.21 -43.66
N GLN A 135 -40.24 30.17 -43.99
CA GLN A 135 -40.84 29.98 -45.30
C GLN A 135 -42.07 30.89 -45.44
N HIS A 136 -42.07 31.80 -46.42
CA HIS A 136 -43.25 32.58 -46.79
C HIS A 136 -44.10 31.76 -47.78
N GLU A 137 -45.30 31.35 -47.38
CA GLU A 137 -46.31 30.83 -48.31
C GLU A 137 -46.90 31.97 -49.15
N PRO A 138 -47.00 31.84 -50.49
CA PRO A 138 -47.68 32.82 -51.33
C PRO A 138 -49.20 32.78 -51.09
N SER A 139 -49.81 33.94 -50.87
CA SER A 139 -51.26 34.07 -50.76
C SER A 139 -51.96 33.69 -52.07
N HIS A 140 -52.78 32.64 -52.03
CA HIS A 140 -53.62 32.22 -53.16
C HIS A 140 -54.78 33.22 -53.36
N HIS A 141 -54.75 33.92 -54.49
CA HIS A 141 -55.90 34.66 -55.01
C HIS A 141 -56.74 33.71 -55.89
N GLU A 142 -57.99 33.43 -55.50
CA GLU A 142 -58.94 32.74 -56.37
C GLU A 142 -59.49 33.69 -57.46
N PRO A 143 -59.43 33.33 -58.75
CA PRO A 143 -60.12 34.08 -59.80
C PRO A 143 -61.62 33.70 -59.89
N PRO A 144 -62.49 34.63 -60.31
CA PRO A 144 -63.94 34.43 -60.30
C PRO A 144 -64.43 33.41 -61.34
N GLN A 145 -65.44 32.64 -60.95
CA GLN A 145 -66.07 31.59 -61.75
C GLN A 145 -66.96 32.20 -62.85
N HIS A 146 -66.68 31.87 -64.11
CA HIS A 146 -67.62 32.12 -65.21
C HIS A 146 -68.39 30.83 -65.50
N GLU A 147 -69.70 30.86 -65.21
CA GLU A 147 -70.67 29.86 -65.64
C GLU A 147 -70.84 29.92 -67.17
N GLY A 148 -70.77 28.77 -67.84
CA GLY A 148 -70.96 28.67 -69.28
C GLY A 148 -71.29 27.25 -69.71
N PHE A 149 -72.53 27.08 -70.15
CA PHE A 149 -73.22 25.84 -70.45
C PHE A 149 -72.60 25.00 -71.60
N SER A 150 -72.88 23.70 -71.51
CA SER A 150 -72.59 22.58 -72.44
C SER A 150 -73.28 22.72 -73.82
N PRO A 151 -72.88 21.88 -74.81
CA PRO A 151 -72.68 22.23 -76.23
C PRO A 151 -73.94 22.36 -77.09
#